data_AF-A0AA35SII7-F1
#
_entry.id   AF-A0AA35SII7-F1
#
_cell.length_a   1.000
_cell.length_b   1.000
_cell.length_c   1.000
_cell.angle_alpha   90.00
_cell.angle_beta   90.00
_cell.angle_gamma   90.00
#
_symmetry.space_group_name_H-M   'P 1'
#
loop_
_entity.id
_entity.type
_entity.pdbx_description
1 polymer ?
#
loop_
_entity_poly.entity_id
_entity_poly.type
_entity_poly.pdbx_seq_one_letter_code
_entity_poly.pdbx_strand_id
1 'polypeptide(L)'
;MADTVVLVGALDTKGADFAFVKELIERAGVATLVVDFGVLGAPAFRADVTRAEVCAAGGGDFAHLASGGHKDAAMATMARGLAAVVSRLHGDGRLDGIIGMGGSGGTSLATTAMRRDWRRSGCPKVLRVHWWRAAT
;
A
#
# COMPACT_ATOMS: atom_id res chain seq x y z
N MET A 1 18.63 -12.78 -8.16
CA MET A 1 17.66 -11.65 -8.17
C MET A 1 17.67 -11.05 -6.78
N ALA A 2 17.54 -9.73 -6.64
CA ALA A 2 17.47 -9.10 -5.34
C ALA A 2 16.04 -9.21 -4.81
N ASP A 3 15.88 -9.64 -3.56
CA ASP A 3 14.56 -9.72 -2.91
C ASP A 3 13.92 -8.33 -2.87
N THR A 4 12.64 -8.25 -3.21
CA THR A 4 11.88 -7.00 -3.27
C THR A 4 10.78 -6.95 -2.21
N VAL A 5 10.84 -5.94 -1.34
CA VAL A 5 9.80 -5.65 -0.35
C VAL A 5 8.86 -4.59 -0.88
N VAL A 6 7.58 -4.95 -1.02
CA VAL A 6 6.51 -4.04 -1.45
C VAL A 6 5.98 -3.26 -0.25
N LEU A 7 6.06 -1.94 -0.30
CA LEU A 7 5.50 -1.03 0.70
C LEU A 7 4.14 -0.53 0.22
N VAL A 8 3.06 -0.87 0.93
CA VAL A 8 1.70 -0.43 0.59
C VAL A 8 1.20 0.60 1.60
N GLY A 9 0.90 1.82 1.15
CA GLY A 9 0.61 2.93 2.05
C GLY A 9 -0.22 4.06 1.48
N ALA A 10 -0.85 4.84 2.37
CA ALA A 10 -1.45 6.13 2.02
C ALA A 10 -0.38 7.23 2.17
N LEU A 11 0.31 7.57 1.07
CA LEU A 11 1.48 8.47 1.13
C LEU A 11 1.12 9.93 1.38
N ASP A 12 -0.15 10.28 1.26
CA ASP A 12 -0.71 11.60 1.56
C ASP A 12 -0.77 11.91 3.07
N THR A 13 -0.85 10.88 3.90
CA THR A 13 -0.91 11.02 5.37
C THR A 13 0.31 10.42 6.06
N LYS A 14 0.93 9.41 5.45
CA LYS A 14 2.01 8.62 6.04
C LYS A 14 3.28 8.60 5.21
N GLY A 15 3.41 9.50 4.23
CA GLY A 15 4.55 9.52 3.32
C GLY A 15 5.92 9.63 4.01
N ALA A 16 6.05 10.42 5.08
CA ALA A 16 7.31 10.50 5.84
C ALA A 16 7.67 9.15 6.51
N ASP A 17 6.70 8.49 7.14
CA ASP A 17 6.88 7.18 7.77
C ASP A 17 7.31 6.13 6.74
N PHE A 18 6.69 6.14 5.54
CA PHE A 18 7.04 5.23 4.44
C PHE A 18 8.41 5.53 3.83
N ALA A 19 8.79 6.79 3.68
CA ALA A 19 10.12 7.17 3.20
C ALA A 19 11.22 6.69 4.15
N PHE A 20 11.00 6.84 5.46
CA PHE A 20 11.92 6.35 6.48
C PHE A 20 12.07 4.82 6.44
N VAL A 21 10.96 4.07 6.38
CA VAL A 21 11.01 2.60 6.30
C VAL A 21 11.66 2.13 5.00
N LYS A 22 11.34 2.78 3.87
CA LYS A 22 12.01 2.54 2.58
C LYS A 22 13.52 2.67 2.70
N GLU A 23 13.99 3.78 3.26
CA GLU A 23 15.41 4.04 3.42
C GLU A 23 16.10 2.98 4.30
N LEU A 24 15.46 2.55 5.40
CA LEU A 24 16.01 1.50 6.26
C LEU A 24 16.16 0.16 5.53
N ILE A 25 15.18 -0.23 4.72
CA ILE A 25 15.20 -1.49 3.97
C ILE A 25 16.28 -1.44 2.88
N GLU A 26 16.38 -0.32 2.17
CA GLU A 26 17.37 -0.13 1.11
C GLU A 26 18.80 -0.09 1.65
N ARG A 27 19.01 0.53 2.83
CA ARG A 27 20.29 0.49 3.55
C ARG A 27 20.71 -0.93 3.95
N ALA A 28 19.75 -1.84 4.13
CA ALA A 28 20.02 -3.25 4.39
C ALA A 28 20.30 -4.07 3.10
N GLY A 29 20.33 -3.42 1.93
CA GLY A 29 20.61 -4.07 0.64
C GLY A 29 19.40 -4.77 0.01
N VAL A 30 18.20 -4.52 0.51
CA VAL A 30 16.94 -5.12 0.00
C VAL A 30 16.23 -4.10 -0.89
N ALA A 31 15.73 -4.53 -2.05
CA ALA A 31 15.03 -3.64 -2.97
C ALA A 31 13.63 -3.30 -2.42
N THR A 32 13.12 -2.11 -2.74
CA THR A 32 11.75 -1.72 -2.36
C THR A 32 10.92 -1.33 -3.57
N LEU A 33 9.61 -1.54 -3.47
CA LEU A 33 8.61 -1.07 -4.43
C LEU A 33 7.43 -0.48 -3.67
N VAL A 34 7.11 0.79 -3.92
CA VAL A 34 6.09 1.53 -3.20
C VAL A 34 4.79 1.59 -3.99
N VAL A 35 3.67 1.26 -3.34
CA VAL A 35 2.31 1.35 -3.89
C VAL A 35 1.51 2.34 -3.04
N ASP A 36 1.10 3.46 -3.64
CA ASP A 36 0.29 4.49 -2.98
C ASP A 36 -1.20 4.18 -3.13
N PHE A 37 -1.96 4.20 -2.03
CA PHE A 37 -3.42 4.12 -2.05
C PHE A 37 -4.12 5.34 -1.40
N GLY A 38 -3.40 6.43 -1.16
CA GLY A 38 -3.93 7.66 -0.59
C GLY A 38 -5.04 8.31 -1.44
N VAL A 39 -5.99 8.98 -0.77
CA VAL A 39 -7.18 9.59 -1.41
C VAL A 39 -7.48 11.02 -0.94
N LEU A 40 -6.73 11.55 0.03
CA LEU A 40 -7.05 12.81 0.70
C LEU A 40 -6.22 13.99 0.18
N GLY A 41 -4.95 13.78 -0.12
CA GLY A 41 -4.02 14.88 -0.44
C GLY A 41 -2.83 14.45 -1.29
N ALA A 42 -1.95 15.38 -1.64
CA ALA A 42 -0.74 15.09 -2.41
C ALA A 42 0.20 14.13 -1.65
N PRO A 43 0.89 13.20 -2.33
CA PRO A 43 1.78 12.26 -1.67
C PRO A 43 3.08 12.98 -1.27
N ALA A 44 3.70 12.58 -0.16
CA ALA A 44 4.98 13.18 0.25
C ALA A 44 6.14 12.86 -0.71
N PHE A 45 6.04 11.76 -1.47
CA PHE A 45 7.01 11.38 -2.49
C PHE A 45 6.34 10.52 -3.58
N ARG A 46 7.01 10.34 -4.72
CA ARG A 46 6.49 9.56 -5.84
C ARG A 46 6.58 8.05 -5.55
N ALA A 47 5.45 7.35 -5.62
CA ALA A 47 5.39 5.90 -5.57
C ALA A 47 5.76 5.25 -6.92
N ASP A 48 6.20 4.00 -6.88
CA ASP A 48 6.47 3.17 -8.07
C ASP A 48 5.16 2.74 -8.75
N VAL A 49 4.13 2.45 -7.95
CA VAL A 49 2.74 2.34 -8.42
C VAL A 49 1.94 3.45 -7.77
N THR A 50 1.47 4.37 -8.60
CA THR A 50 0.73 5.55 -8.17
C THR A 50 -0.69 5.19 -7.74
N ARG A 51 -1.28 6.03 -6.89
CA ARG A 51 -2.71 5.95 -6.52
C ARG A 51 -3.67 5.93 -7.71
N ALA A 52 -3.31 6.57 -8.83
CA ALA A 52 -4.13 6.60 -10.02
C ALA A 52 -4.14 5.23 -10.70
N GLU A 53 -2.99 4.57 -10.78
CA GLU A 53 -2.87 3.19 -11.28
C GLU A 53 -3.58 2.20 -10.35
N VAL A 54 -3.48 2.39 -9.03
CA VAL A 54 -4.23 1.58 -8.05
C VAL A 54 -5.73 1.76 -8.26
N CYS A 55 -6.21 3.01 -8.38
CA CYS A 55 -7.63 3.30 -8.62
C CYS A 55 -8.14 2.65 -9.91
N ALA A 56 -7.38 2.80 -11.01
CA ALA A 56 -7.72 2.21 -12.30
C ALA A 56 -7.79 0.67 -12.23
N ALA A 57 -6.85 0.03 -11.53
CA ALA A 57 -6.89 -1.42 -11.28
C ALA A 57 -8.11 -1.85 -10.45
N GLY A 58 -8.66 -0.94 -9.64
CA GLY A 58 -9.91 -1.10 -8.92
C GLY A 58 -11.17 -0.85 -9.77
N GLY A 59 -11.02 -0.45 -11.03
CA GLY A 59 -12.13 -0.11 -11.92
C GLY A 59 -12.82 1.19 -11.57
N GLY A 60 -12.11 2.16 -10.99
CA GLY A 60 -12.64 3.50 -10.73
C GLY A 60 -11.81 4.60 -11.38
N ASP A 61 -12.38 5.80 -11.38
CA ASP A 61 -11.73 7.03 -11.85
C ASP A 61 -11.22 7.84 -10.65
N PHE A 62 -9.91 8.07 -10.59
CA PHE A 62 -9.29 8.79 -9.48
C PHE A 62 -9.75 10.25 -9.41
N ALA A 63 -10.03 10.90 -10.55
CA ALA A 63 -10.52 12.27 -10.56
C ALA A 63 -11.90 12.37 -9.88
N HIS A 64 -12.75 11.38 -10.09
CA HIS A 64 -14.04 11.26 -9.43
C HIS A 64 -13.90 11.01 -7.92
N LEU A 65 -12.97 10.13 -7.50
CA LEU A 65 -12.76 9.80 -6.09
C LEU A 65 -12.10 10.94 -5.29
N ALA A 66 -11.22 11.72 -5.91
CA ALA A 66 -10.53 12.84 -5.29
C ALA A 66 -11.46 14.03 -4.98
N SER A 67 -12.70 14.04 -5.50
CA SER A 67 -13.72 15.06 -5.21
C SER A 67 -14.18 15.09 -3.75
N GLY A 68 -13.83 14.06 -2.95
CA GLY A 68 -14.08 14.01 -1.51
C GLY A 68 -15.52 13.67 -1.09
N GLY A 69 -16.47 13.63 -2.04
CA GLY A 69 -17.88 13.33 -1.76
C GLY A 69 -18.19 11.85 -1.44
N HIS A 70 -17.25 10.93 -1.72
CA HIS A 70 -17.52 9.48 -1.71
C HIS A 70 -16.41 8.67 -1.05
N LYS A 71 -16.08 8.99 0.20
CA LYS A 71 -14.96 8.37 0.94
C LYS A 71 -15.05 6.84 1.01
N ASP A 72 -16.24 6.28 1.24
CA ASP A 72 -16.42 4.83 1.33
C ASP A 72 -16.23 4.13 -0.01
N ALA A 73 -16.78 4.71 -1.09
CA ALA A 73 -16.58 4.22 -2.45
C ALA A 73 -15.12 4.33 -2.89
N ALA A 74 -14.43 5.40 -2.47
CA ALA A 74 -13.01 5.57 -2.70
C ALA A 74 -12.21 4.47 -2.00
N MET A 75 -12.44 4.23 -0.72
CA MET A 75 -11.78 3.16 0.02
C MET A 75 -12.05 1.77 -0.56
N ALA A 76 -13.30 1.47 -0.95
CA ALA A 76 -13.65 0.20 -1.58
C ALA A 76 -12.97 0.00 -2.94
N THR A 77 -12.85 1.06 -3.74
CA THR A 77 -12.17 1.02 -5.04
C THR A 77 -10.67 0.84 -4.87
N MET A 78 -10.04 1.61 -3.98
CA MET A 78 -8.62 1.47 -3.66
C MET A 78 -8.31 0.10 -3.06
N ALA A 79 -9.23 -0.52 -2.31
CA ALA A 79 -9.09 -1.91 -1.83
C ALA A 79 -9.00 -2.93 -2.95
N ARG A 80 -9.94 -2.87 -3.91
CA ARG A 80 -9.95 -3.75 -5.07
C ARG A 80 -8.70 -3.52 -5.92
N GLY A 81 -8.36 -2.27 -6.13
CA GLY A 81 -7.17 -1.86 -6.88
C GLY A 81 -5.87 -2.36 -6.27
N LEU A 82 -5.69 -2.16 -4.97
CA LEU A 82 -4.49 -2.60 -4.26
C LEU A 82 -4.36 -4.12 -4.31
N ALA A 83 -5.47 -4.86 -4.13
CA ALA A 83 -5.46 -6.31 -4.25
C ALA A 83 -5.05 -6.75 -5.67
N ALA A 84 -5.59 -6.14 -6.72
CA ALA A 84 -5.22 -6.44 -8.11
C ALA A 84 -3.74 -6.14 -8.41
N VAL A 85 -3.23 -5.00 -7.94
CA VAL A 85 -1.82 -4.61 -8.09
C VAL A 85 -0.90 -5.59 -7.38
N VAL A 86 -1.18 -5.93 -6.13
CA VAL A 86 -0.36 -6.86 -5.35
C VAL A 86 -0.39 -8.27 -5.97
N SER A 87 -1.55 -8.74 -6.43
CA SER A 87 -1.65 -10.01 -7.16
C SER A 87 -0.82 -10.02 -8.44
N ARG A 88 -0.83 -8.92 -9.21
CA ARG A 88 0.02 -8.78 -10.40
C ARG A 88 1.50 -8.80 -10.05
N LEU A 89 1.93 -7.99 -9.07
CA LEU A 89 3.33 -7.94 -8.64
C LEU A 89 3.84 -9.30 -8.16
N HIS A 90 3.00 -10.08 -7.49
CA HIS A 90 3.32 -11.46 -7.12
C HIS A 90 3.48 -12.37 -8.35
N GLY A 91 2.52 -12.33 -9.28
CA GLY A 91 2.57 -13.13 -10.50
C GLY A 91 3.79 -12.81 -11.37
N ASP A 92 4.23 -11.55 -11.35
CA ASP A 92 5.42 -11.08 -12.05
C ASP A 92 6.75 -11.43 -11.34
N GLY A 93 6.71 -12.06 -10.16
CA GLY A 93 7.89 -12.36 -9.35
C GLY A 93 8.59 -11.12 -8.79
N ARG A 94 7.85 -10.03 -8.57
CA ARG A 94 8.34 -8.73 -8.09
C ARG A 94 7.94 -8.43 -6.64
N LEU A 95 7.54 -9.45 -5.90
CA LEU A 95 7.12 -9.35 -4.50
C LEU A 95 7.69 -10.53 -3.74
N ASP A 96 8.64 -10.27 -2.85
CA ASP A 96 9.25 -11.26 -1.94
C ASP A 96 8.92 -10.96 -0.48
N GLY A 97 8.42 -9.75 -0.20
CA GLY A 97 7.96 -9.27 1.08
C GLY A 97 6.91 -8.17 0.89
N ILE A 98 6.03 -7.97 1.87
CA ILE A 98 5.08 -6.85 1.85
C ILE A 98 4.91 -6.24 3.24
N ILE A 99 4.97 -4.92 3.31
CA ILE A 99 4.80 -4.12 4.52
C ILE A 99 3.69 -3.11 4.27
N GLY A 100 2.73 -3.07 5.20
CA GLY A 100 1.70 -2.04 5.25
C GLY A 100 1.74 -1.31 6.59
N MET A 101 1.52 0.00 6.56
CA MET A 101 1.40 0.84 7.75
C MET A 101 0.14 1.70 7.63
N GLY A 102 -0.75 1.59 8.60
CA GLY A 102 -1.98 2.39 8.65
C GLY A 102 -2.86 2.05 9.84
N GLY A 103 -3.91 2.86 10.06
CA GLY A 103 -4.99 2.52 10.99
C GLY A 103 -5.83 1.32 10.52
N SER A 104 -7.02 1.11 11.08
CA SER A 104 -7.91 -0.01 10.72
C SER A 104 -8.17 -0.15 9.21
N GLY A 105 -8.29 0.97 8.48
CA GLY A 105 -8.47 1.00 7.02
C GLY A 105 -7.25 0.49 6.24
N GLY A 106 -6.06 1.09 6.47
CA GLY A 106 -4.82 0.66 5.81
C GLY A 106 -4.43 -0.79 6.14
N THR A 107 -4.68 -1.20 7.38
CA THR A 107 -4.50 -2.58 7.86
C THR A 107 -5.42 -3.56 7.12
N SER A 108 -6.71 -3.23 6.94
CA SER A 108 -7.68 -4.08 6.23
C SER A 108 -7.36 -4.22 4.74
N LEU A 109 -6.86 -3.14 4.12
CA LEU A 109 -6.41 -3.11 2.73
C LEU A 109 -5.20 -4.01 2.51
N ALA A 110 -4.15 -3.83 3.33
CA ALA A 110 -2.95 -4.66 3.28
C ALA A 110 -3.27 -6.14 3.52
N THR A 111 -4.11 -6.45 4.50
CA THR A 111 -4.50 -7.84 4.80
C THR A 111 -5.33 -8.47 3.69
N THR A 112 -6.19 -7.69 3.01
CA THR A 112 -6.98 -8.18 1.88
C THR A 112 -6.10 -8.51 0.68
N ALA A 113 -5.08 -7.68 0.41
CA ALA A 113 -4.07 -7.97 -0.60
C ALA A 113 -3.24 -9.22 -0.25
N MET A 114 -2.87 -9.41 1.02
CA MET A 114 -2.08 -10.55 1.51
C MET A 114 -2.83 -11.90 1.53
N ARG A 115 -4.18 -11.89 1.53
CA ARG A 115 -5.00 -13.09 1.73
C ARG A 115 -5.19 -13.95 0.48
N ARG A 116 -4.99 -13.40 -0.73
CA ARG A 116 -5.48 -14.07 -1.94
C ARG A 116 -4.67 -15.28 -2.43
N ASP A 117 -3.40 -15.48 -2.06
CA ASP A 117 -2.69 -16.75 -2.42
C ASP A 117 -1.39 -17.04 -1.64
N TRP A 118 -1.04 -16.19 -0.68
CA TRP A 118 0.33 -16.15 -0.14
C TRP A 118 0.68 -17.24 0.89
N ARG A 119 -0.25 -18.14 1.23
CA ARG A 119 -0.07 -19.07 2.36
C ARG A 119 0.98 -20.16 2.09
N ARG A 120 1.38 -20.36 0.82
CA ARG A 120 2.33 -21.40 0.40
C ARG A 120 3.78 -20.95 0.21
N SER A 121 4.06 -19.65 0.11
CA SER A 121 5.40 -19.14 -0.27
C SER A 121 6.34 -18.82 0.89
N GLY A 122 5.90 -18.91 2.15
CA GLY A 122 6.77 -18.70 3.32
C GLY A 122 7.30 -17.27 3.51
N CYS A 123 6.81 -16.30 2.74
CA CYS A 123 7.38 -14.96 2.78
C CYS A 123 7.03 -14.19 4.07
N PRO A 124 7.98 -13.42 4.66
CA PRO A 124 7.76 -12.65 5.87
C PRO A 124 6.66 -11.59 5.71
N LYS A 125 5.70 -11.61 6.64
CA LYS A 125 4.63 -10.60 6.72
C LYS A 125 4.77 -9.83 8.02
N VAL A 126 5.10 -8.55 7.91
CA VAL A 126 5.12 -7.63 9.06
C VAL A 126 3.97 -6.65 8.92
N LEU A 127 3.08 -6.70 9.90
CA LEU A 127 1.96 -5.76 10.04
C LEU A 127 2.15 -5.01 11.35
N ARG A 128 2.34 -3.69 11.28
CA ARG A 128 2.39 -2.83 12.46
C ARG A 128 1.04 -2.12 12.63
N VAL A 129 0.35 -2.40 13.73
CA VAL A 129 -0.92 -1.76 14.13
C VAL A 129 -0.62 -0.77 15.26
N HIS A 130 -1.03 0.49 15.15
CA HIS A 130 -1.06 1.39 16.32
C HIS A 130 -2.29 2.30 16.28
N TRP A 131 -3.05 2.30 17.37
CA TRP A 131 -3.91 3.40 17.78
C TRP A 131 -3.05 4.37 18.59
N TRP A 132 -3.03 5.66 18.23
CA TRP A 132 -2.60 6.72 19.15
C TRP A 132 -3.81 7.62 19.37
N ARG A 133 -4.49 7.42 20.51
CA ARG A 133 -5.29 8.50 21.11
C ARG A 133 -4.29 9.38 21.83
N ALA A 134 -4.05 10.58 21.31
CA ALA A 134 -3.66 11.68 22.18
C ALA A 134 -4.91 12.00 23.01
N ALA A 135 -5.01 11.38 24.19
CA ALA A 135 -5.86 11.91 25.25
C ALA A 135 -5.00 12.94 25.99
N THR A 136 -5.29 14.22 25.75
CA THR A 136 -5.22 15.23 26.80
C THR A 136 -6.20 14.89 27.90
#